data_AF-A0A8A4ZEI7-F1
#
_entry.id   AF-A0A8A4ZEI7-F1
#
_cell.length_a   1.000
_cell.length_b   1.000
_cell.length_c   1.000
_cell.angle_alpha   90.00
_cell.angle_beta   90.00
_cell.angle_gamma   90.00
#
_symmetry.space_group_name_H-M   'P 1'
#
loop_
_entity.id
_entity.type
_entity.pdbx_description
1 polymer ?
#
loop_
_entity_poly.entity_id
_entity_poly.type
_entity_poly.pdbx_seq_one_letter_code
_entity_poly.pdbx_strand_id
1 'polypeptide(L)'
;MDDDRAAPGGVVPDGVPALPERVAVTAAAADLLRQLRGQHGPLMFHQSGGCCDGSSPMCYPDGDLLTGDADVHLGDLAIAPAAGTAVAAGTAVAADADLTAAGAADPADAGFTVPVWMSRAQYAYWKHTHLTIDVVPGRGAGFSLEAPEGVRFLIRSRLFTDEQWRALDAAGAL
;
A
#
# COMPACT_ATOMS: atom_id res chain seq x y z
N MET A 1 36.72 -12.00 41.84
CA MET A 1 35.35 -11.45 41.64
C MET A 1 35.48 -10.43 40.51
N ASP A 2 36.02 -10.78 39.35
CA ASP A 2 35.44 -11.74 38.38
C ASP A 2 33.96 -11.46 38.17
N ASP A 3 33.68 -10.52 37.26
CA ASP A 3 32.59 -10.68 36.29
C ASP A 3 32.95 -9.85 35.04
N ASP A 4 33.98 -10.33 34.35
CA ASP A 4 34.25 -10.05 32.95
C ASP A 4 33.15 -10.75 32.14
N ARG A 5 31.97 -10.12 32.06
CA ARG A 5 30.89 -10.60 31.20
C ARG A 5 31.08 -9.99 29.82
N ALA A 6 31.96 -10.62 29.06
CA ALA A 6 32.07 -10.51 27.62
C ALA A 6 30.69 -10.39 26.96
N ALA A 7 30.51 -9.35 26.15
CA ALA A 7 29.40 -9.25 25.22
C ALA A 7 29.47 -10.43 24.24
N PRO A 8 28.39 -11.22 24.04
CA PRO A 8 28.40 -12.18 22.96
C PRO A 8 28.41 -11.42 21.63
N GLY A 9 29.49 -11.60 20.87
CA GLY A 9 29.59 -11.18 19.48
C GLY A 9 28.39 -11.71 18.70
N GLY A 10 27.52 -10.79 18.30
CA GLY A 10 26.51 -11.04 17.29
C GLY A 10 27.19 -11.03 15.94
N VAL A 11 27.24 -12.20 15.30
CA VAL A 11 27.50 -12.35 13.86
C VAL A 11 26.67 -11.29 13.12
N VAL A 12 27.31 -10.43 12.34
CA VAL A 12 26.62 -9.53 11.41
C VAL A 12 26.13 -10.44 10.27
N PRO A 13 24.82 -10.70 10.10
CA PRO A 13 24.37 -11.48 8.96
C PRO A 13 24.61 -10.68 7.68
N ASP A 14 25.05 -11.38 6.64
CA ASP A 14 25.24 -10.84 5.29
C ASP A 14 23.96 -10.17 4.76
N GLY A 15 24.13 -8.96 4.22
CA GLY A 15 23.10 -8.16 3.57
C GLY A 15 22.68 -6.96 4.42
N VAL A 16 22.85 -5.75 3.89
CA VAL A 16 22.18 -4.58 4.46
C VAL A 16 20.68 -4.89 4.43
N PRO A 17 19.99 -4.99 5.58
CA PRO A 17 18.55 -5.22 5.56
C PRO A 17 17.91 -4.07 4.77
N ALA A 18 17.03 -4.41 3.83
CA ALA A 18 16.29 -3.40 3.09
C ALA A 18 15.61 -2.44 4.08
N LEU A 19 15.65 -1.15 3.78
CA LEU A 19 15.03 -0.15 4.65
C LEU A 19 13.56 -0.51 4.88
N PRO A 20 13.04 -0.32 6.11
CA PRO A 20 11.64 -0.62 6.39
C PRO A 20 10.71 0.17 5.46
N GLU A 21 9.78 -0.51 4.82
CA GLU A 21 8.75 0.16 4.03
C GLU A 21 7.88 1.03 4.93
N ARG A 22 7.47 2.21 4.45
CA ARG A 22 6.55 3.10 5.21
C ARG A 22 5.09 2.79 4.97
N VAL A 23 4.79 2.21 3.82
CA VAL A 23 3.43 1.93 3.35
C VAL A 23 3.37 0.50 2.82
N ALA A 24 2.33 -0.22 3.21
CA ALA A 24 1.99 -1.53 2.67
C ALA A 24 0.52 -1.57 2.26
N VAL A 25 0.09 -2.69 1.68
CA VAL A 25 -1.29 -2.91 1.24
C VAL A 25 -1.76 -4.31 1.64
N THR A 26 -3.05 -4.43 1.92
CA THR A 26 -3.69 -5.74 2.11
C THR A 26 -3.99 -6.40 0.77
N ALA A 27 -4.20 -7.72 0.76
CA ALA A 27 -4.57 -8.43 -0.46
C ALA A 27 -5.88 -7.90 -1.08
N ALA A 28 -6.90 -7.66 -0.23
CA ALA A 28 -8.18 -7.13 -0.69
C ALA A 28 -8.06 -5.72 -1.31
N ALA A 29 -7.24 -4.84 -0.72
CA ALA A 29 -7.00 -3.52 -1.29
C ALA A 29 -6.17 -3.62 -2.59
N ALA A 30 -5.22 -4.55 -2.68
CA ALA A 30 -4.48 -4.81 -3.91
C ALA A 30 -5.41 -5.26 -5.05
N ASP A 31 -6.35 -6.16 -4.78
CA ASP A 31 -7.34 -6.62 -5.78
C ASP A 31 -8.17 -5.45 -6.32
N LEU A 32 -8.68 -4.59 -5.45
CA LEU A 32 -9.41 -3.38 -5.84
C LEU A 32 -8.53 -2.44 -6.67
N LEU A 33 -7.26 -2.26 -6.31
CA LEU A 33 -6.33 -1.41 -7.07
C LEU A 33 -6.08 -1.95 -8.47
N ARG A 34 -6.04 -3.28 -8.68
CA ARG A 34 -5.96 -3.86 -10.04
C ARG A 34 -7.20 -3.53 -10.86
N GLN A 35 -8.39 -3.67 -10.26
CA GLN A 35 -9.65 -3.30 -10.92
C GLN A 35 -9.67 -1.82 -11.30
N LEU A 36 -9.40 -0.93 -10.35
CA LEU A 36 -9.40 0.52 -10.58
C LEU A 36 -8.36 0.92 -11.63
N ARG A 37 -7.17 0.31 -11.63
CA ARG A 37 -6.13 0.59 -12.62
C ARG A 37 -6.56 0.16 -14.02
N GLY A 38 -7.23 -0.99 -14.15
CA GLY A 38 -7.78 -1.44 -15.44
C GLY A 38 -8.81 -0.46 -16.02
N GLN A 39 -9.54 0.25 -15.17
CA GLN A 39 -10.58 1.20 -15.57
C GLN A 39 -10.07 2.63 -15.78
N HIS A 40 -9.10 3.07 -14.97
CA HIS A 40 -8.70 4.47 -14.88
C HIS A 40 -7.25 4.72 -15.30
N GLY A 41 -6.46 3.67 -15.56
CA GLY A 41 -5.02 3.78 -15.82
C GLY A 41 -4.20 3.89 -14.54
N PRO A 42 -2.97 4.46 -14.60
CA PRO A 42 -2.12 4.64 -13.42
C PRO A 42 -2.85 5.34 -12.28
N LEU A 43 -2.57 4.92 -11.05
CA LEU A 43 -3.26 5.41 -9.84
C LEU A 43 -2.26 6.09 -8.92
N MET A 44 -2.76 6.95 -8.03
CA MET A 44 -2.01 7.51 -6.91
C MET A 44 -2.88 7.54 -5.65
N PHE A 45 -2.25 7.51 -4.47
CA PHE A 45 -2.91 7.81 -3.21
C PHE A 45 -2.49 9.18 -2.68
N HIS A 46 -3.43 9.88 -2.07
CA HIS A 46 -3.14 11.05 -1.24
C HIS A 46 -3.89 11.03 0.07
N GLN A 47 -3.16 11.36 1.13
CA GLN A 47 -3.69 11.51 2.48
C GLN A 47 -3.48 12.95 2.97
N SER A 48 -4.51 13.79 2.80
CA SER A 48 -4.57 15.13 3.41
C SER A 48 -5.21 15.08 4.79
N GLY A 49 -4.76 15.88 5.76
CA GLY A 49 -5.54 16.15 6.98
C GLY A 49 -6.72 17.08 6.67
N GLY A 50 -7.97 16.61 6.81
CA GLY A 50 -9.20 17.35 6.48
C GLY A 50 -10.33 17.16 7.49
N CYS A 51 -11.26 18.13 7.51
CA CYS A 51 -11.99 18.72 8.67
C CYS A 51 -12.80 17.82 9.63
N CYS A 52 -13.06 16.55 9.35
CA CYS A 52 -13.81 15.71 10.28
C CYS A 52 -13.20 14.29 10.31
N ASP A 53 -13.03 13.76 11.52
CA ASP A 53 -12.86 12.33 11.87
C ASP A 53 -11.66 11.51 11.33
N GLY A 54 -10.71 12.11 10.60
CA GLY A 54 -9.52 11.40 10.14
C GLY A 54 -9.79 10.76 8.78
N SER A 55 -9.42 11.52 7.75
CA SER A 55 -9.68 11.22 6.35
C SER A 55 -9.19 9.83 5.97
N SER A 56 -10.05 9.06 5.29
CA SER A 56 -9.62 7.92 4.48
C SER A 56 -8.53 8.36 3.50
N PRO A 57 -7.56 7.48 3.17
CA PRO A 57 -6.71 7.72 2.01
C PRO A 57 -7.58 7.81 0.76
N MET A 58 -7.31 8.78 -0.09
CA MET A 58 -8.05 8.95 -1.34
C MET A 58 -7.21 8.43 -2.51
N CYS A 59 -7.83 7.64 -3.37
CA CYS A 59 -7.28 7.08 -4.59
C CYS A 59 -7.72 7.91 -5.80
N TYR A 60 -6.77 8.31 -6.63
CA TYR A 60 -6.97 9.13 -7.82
C TYR A 60 -6.28 8.50 -9.04
N PRO A 61 -6.65 8.87 -10.27
CA PRO A 61 -5.75 8.71 -11.41
C PRO A 61 -4.43 9.45 -11.14
N ASP A 62 -3.31 8.87 -11.55
CA ASP A 62 -2.00 9.47 -11.33
C ASP A 62 -1.89 10.82 -12.04
N GLY A 63 -1.45 11.85 -11.30
CA GLY A 63 -1.32 13.23 -11.78
C GLY A 63 -2.58 14.10 -11.67
N ASP A 64 -3.75 13.55 -11.36
CA ASP A 64 -4.99 14.33 -11.20
C ASP A 64 -4.97 15.23 -9.96
N LEU A 65 -4.31 14.76 -8.89
CA LEU A 65 -4.00 15.60 -7.75
C LEU A 65 -2.58 16.14 -7.87
N LEU A 66 -2.47 17.47 -7.96
CA LEU A 66 -1.18 18.15 -7.98
C LEU A 66 -0.47 17.99 -6.64
N THR A 67 0.67 17.33 -6.63
CA THR A 67 1.58 17.21 -5.48
C THR A 67 2.74 18.20 -5.61
N GLY A 68 3.33 18.59 -4.49
CA GLY A 68 4.49 19.48 -4.48
C GLY A 68 5.17 19.55 -3.11
N ASP A 69 5.86 20.65 -2.81
CA ASP A 69 6.63 20.81 -1.57
C ASP A 69 5.80 20.69 -0.28
N ALA A 70 4.49 20.87 -0.39
CA ALA A 70 3.53 20.71 0.70
C ALA A 70 3.17 19.24 0.99
N ASP A 71 3.64 18.30 0.18
CA ASP A 71 3.38 16.87 0.30
C ASP A 71 4.68 16.09 0.50
N VAL A 72 4.55 14.91 1.11
CA VAL A 72 5.64 13.97 1.36
C VAL A 72 5.30 12.68 0.65
N HIS A 73 6.19 12.23 -0.23
CA HIS A 73 6.11 10.89 -0.84
C HIS A 73 6.50 9.87 0.23
N LEU A 74 5.54 9.00 0.59
CA LEU A 74 5.77 7.96 1.58
C LEU A 74 6.44 6.72 0.97
N GLY A 75 6.28 6.54 -0.33
CA GLY A 75 6.82 5.42 -1.09
C GLY A 75 5.91 4.99 -2.23
N ASP A 76 6.42 4.07 -3.03
CA ASP A 76 5.72 3.47 -4.16
C ASP A 76 5.19 2.11 -3.75
N LEU A 77 3.87 2.01 -3.60
CA LEU A 77 3.22 0.81 -3.12
C LEU A 77 3.22 -0.27 -4.22
N ALA A 78 3.97 -1.35 -4.00
CA ALA A 78 4.07 -2.45 -4.96
C ALA A 78 2.80 -3.33 -4.94
N ILE A 79 2.15 -3.42 -6.09
CA ILE A 79 1.02 -4.30 -6.37
C ILE A 79 1.51 -5.44 -7.25
N ALA A 80 1.68 -6.61 -6.65
CA ALA A 80 2.04 -7.82 -7.38
C ALA A 80 0.97 -8.18 -8.43
N PRO A 81 1.31 -8.94 -9.49
CA PRO A 81 0.34 -9.58 -10.39
C PRO A 81 -0.76 -10.29 -9.60
N ALA A 82 -1.91 -10.52 -10.23
CA ALA A 82 -2.85 -11.47 -9.64
C ALA A 82 -2.14 -12.84 -9.60
N ALA A 83 -2.07 -13.47 -8.43
CA ALA A 83 -1.64 -14.87 -8.39
C ALA A 83 -2.70 -15.65 -9.19
N GLY A 84 -2.30 -16.26 -10.32
CA GLY A 84 -3.20 -17.00 -11.20
C GLY A 84 -4.18 -17.83 -10.39
N THR A 85 -5.47 -17.61 -10.62
CA THR A 85 -6.57 -18.06 -9.76
C THR A 85 -6.53 -19.57 -9.55
N ALA A 86 -6.17 -20.01 -8.33
CA ALA A 86 -6.62 -21.30 -7.84
C ALA A 86 -8.09 -21.16 -7.43
N VAL A 87 -8.99 -21.64 -8.28
CA VAL A 87 -10.44 -21.65 -8.03
C VAL A 87 -10.73 -22.59 -6.86
N ALA A 88 -11.08 -22.05 -5.69
CA ALA A 88 -11.72 -22.83 -4.63
C ALA A 88 -13.23 -22.92 -4.92
N ALA A 89 -13.73 -24.15 -5.08
CA ALA A 89 -15.08 -24.49 -5.49
C ALA A 89 -16.18 -24.07 -4.49
N GLY A 90 -17.36 -23.70 -5.02
CA GLY A 90 -18.55 -23.44 -4.19
C GLY A 90 -19.83 -22.97 -4.91
N THR A 91 -20.32 -23.74 -5.88
CA THR A 91 -21.71 -23.85 -6.41
C THR A 91 -22.57 -22.59 -6.69
N ALA A 92 -22.72 -22.25 -7.99
CA ALA A 92 -24.02 -22.22 -8.69
C ALA A 92 -23.87 -22.08 -10.23
N VAL A 93 -24.71 -22.86 -10.95
CA VAL A 93 -24.99 -23.06 -12.40
C VAL A 93 -25.29 -21.76 -13.17
N ALA A 94 -25.13 -21.55 -14.48
CA ALA A 94 -24.80 -22.27 -15.74
C ALA A 94 -24.10 -21.23 -16.67
N ALA A 95 -23.60 -21.44 -17.89
CA ALA A 95 -23.74 -22.43 -18.94
C ALA A 95 -22.53 -22.32 -19.90
N ASP A 96 -22.36 -23.37 -20.69
CA ASP A 96 -21.43 -23.64 -21.79
C ASP A 96 -20.85 -22.41 -22.54
N ALA A 97 -19.54 -22.17 -22.37
CA ALA A 97 -18.73 -21.45 -23.35
C ALA A 97 -17.31 -22.04 -23.40
N ASP A 98 -17.05 -22.67 -24.53
CA ASP A 98 -15.80 -23.07 -25.16
C ASP A 98 -14.47 -22.68 -24.44
N LEU A 99 -13.77 -23.71 -23.96
CA LEU A 99 -12.41 -23.66 -23.43
C LEU A 99 -11.39 -23.79 -24.57
N THR A 100 -11.14 -22.72 -25.34
CA THR A 100 -9.87 -22.62 -26.10
C THR A 100 -9.40 -21.17 -26.26
N ALA A 101 -8.76 -20.65 -25.20
CA ALA A 101 -7.68 -19.69 -25.35
C ALA A 101 -6.72 -19.87 -24.18
N ALA A 102 -5.58 -20.52 -24.43
CA ALA A 102 -4.41 -20.33 -23.59
C ALA A 102 -3.98 -18.86 -23.78
N GLY A 103 -4.55 -17.97 -22.97
CA GLY A 103 -4.35 -16.54 -23.05
C GLY A 103 -2.89 -16.21 -22.79
N ALA A 104 -2.29 -15.44 -23.70
CA ALA A 104 -1.12 -14.66 -23.35
C ALA A 104 -1.50 -13.81 -22.12
N ALA A 105 -0.66 -13.83 -21.09
CA ALA A 105 -0.86 -12.95 -19.93
C ALA A 105 -1.09 -11.53 -20.44
N ASP A 106 -2.18 -10.89 -20.01
CA ASP A 106 -2.44 -9.50 -20.33
C ASP A 106 -1.21 -8.69 -19.86
N PRO A 107 -0.56 -7.85 -20.70
CA PRO A 107 0.52 -6.97 -20.24
C PRO A 107 0.09 -6.06 -19.06
N ALA A 108 -1.22 -5.90 -18.81
CA ALA A 108 -1.78 -5.26 -17.61
C ALA A 108 -1.63 -6.08 -16.31
N ASP A 109 -1.33 -7.38 -16.39
CA ASP A 109 -1.09 -8.28 -15.26
C ASP A 109 0.40 -8.31 -14.84
N ALA A 110 1.26 -7.54 -15.51
CA ALA A 110 2.55 -7.20 -14.93
C ALA A 110 2.30 -6.34 -13.67
N GLY A 111 2.91 -6.72 -12.54
CA GLY A 111 2.83 -5.96 -11.30
C GLY A 111 3.18 -4.48 -11.51
N PHE A 112 2.66 -3.61 -10.65
CA PHE A 112 2.80 -2.16 -10.78
C PHE A 112 2.99 -1.48 -9.44
N THR A 113 3.32 -0.19 -9.48
CA THR A 113 3.43 0.65 -8.30
C THR A 113 2.35 1.73 -8.27
N VAL A 114 1.92 2.09 -7.07
CA VAL A 114 1.01 3.21 -6.81
C VAL A 114 1.72 4.19 -5.87
N PRO A 115 2.11 5.40 -6.31
CA PRO A 115 2.74 6.37 -5.42
C PRO A 115 1.78 6.81 -4.31
N VAL A 116 2.28 6.84 -3.08
CA VAL A 116 1.50 7.26 -1.90
C VAL A 116 2.04 8.57 -1.37
N TRP A 117 1.18 9.58 -1.34
CA TRP A 117 1.49 10.92 -0.86
C TRP A 117 0.72 11.24 0.41
N MET A 118 1.30 12.07 1.27
CA MET A 118 0.66 12.59 2.47
C MET A 118 1.02 14.05 2.63
N SER A 119 0.06 14.90 3.04
CA SER A 119 0.39 16.30 3.28
C SER A 119 1.46 16.42 4.37
N ARG A 120 2.39 17.37 4.25
CA ARG A 120 3.50 17.56 5.19
C ARG A 120 3.03 17.74 6.64
N ALA A 121 1.90 18.43 6.82
CA ALA A 121 1.28 18.60 8.13
C ALA A 121 0.81 17.25 8.70
N GLN A 122 0.12 16.43 7.89
CA GLN A 122 -0.32 15.11 8.32
C GLN A 122 0.86 14.18 8.56
N TYR A 123 1.89 14.25 7.71
CA TYR A 123 3.10 13.47 7.85
C TYR A 123 3.83 13.76 9.17
N ALA A 124 3.90 15.02 9.62
CA ALA A 124 4.49 15.36 10.91
C ALA A 124 3.84 14.59 12.09
N TYR A 125 2.53 14.33 12.01
CA TYR A 125 1.80 13.56 13.01
C TYR A 125 1.98 12.05 12.86
N TRP A 126 2.12 11.52 11.64
CA TRP A 126 2.11 10.07 11.36
C TRP A 126 3.48 9.48 11.05
N LYS A 127 4.54 10.31 10.94
CA LYS A 127 5.85 9.85 10.45
C LYS A 127 6.40 8.65 11.21
N HIS A 128 6.13 8.53 12.50
CA HIS A 128 6.56 7.43 13.38
C HIS A 128 5.73 6.14 13.25
N THR A 129 4.84 6.06 12.25
CA THR A 129 3.99 4.91 11.99
C THR A 129 4.28 4.28 10.64
N HIS A 130 4.18 2.96 10.60
CA HIS A 130 4.02 2.19 9.38
C HIS A 130 2.53 2.17 9.02
N LEU A 131 2.21 2.51 7.77
CA LEU A 131 0.84 2.54 7.27
C LEU A 131 0.54 1.29 6.44
N THR A 132 -0.70 0.84 6.51
CA THR A 132 -1.22 -0.21 5.65
C THR A 132 -2.53 0.28 5.05
N ILE A 133 -2.56 0.38 3.73
CA ILE A 133 -3.77 0.65 2.97
C ILE A 133 -4.60 -0.62 2.93
N ASP A 134 -5.81 -0.53 3.46
CA ASP A 134 -6.80 -1.58 3.45
C ASP A 134 -8.09 -1.09 2.79
N VAL A 135 -9.02 -2.00 2.54
CA VAL A 135 -10.35 -1.69 2.02
C VAL A 135 -11.41 -2.33 2.90
N VAL A 136 -12.48 -1.59 3.16
CA VAL A 136 -13.63 -2.06 3.95
C VAL A 136 -14.94 -1.63 3.28
N PRO A 137 -16.05 -2.36 3.50
CA PRO A 137 -17.37 -1.90 3.09
C PRO A 137 -17.70 -0.53 3.68
N GLY A 138 -18.29 0.36 2.88
CA GLY A 138 -18.67 1.68 3.35
C GLY A 138 -18.64 2.72 2.24
N ARG A 139 -19.02 3.95 2.61
CA ARG A 139 -19.00 5.08 1.68
C ARG A 139 -17.57 5.60 1.53
N GLY A 140 -17.02 5.52 0.31
CA GLY A 140 -15.75 6.17 -0.06
C GLY A 140 -15.81 7.69 0.09
N ALA A 141 -14.63 8.32 0.15
CA ALA A 141 -14.56 9.79 0.09
C ALA A 141 -15.07 10.26 -1.29
N GLY A 142 -15.80 11.39 -1.32
CA GLY A 142 -16.56 11.80 -2.52
C GLY A 142 -15.75 12.00 -3.81
N PHE A 143 -14.43 12.15 -3.70
CA PHE A 143 -13.52 12.30 -4.84
C PHE A 143 -12.62 11.07 -5.08
N SER A 144 -12.75 10.02 -4.26
CA SER A 144 -11.93 8.82 -4.35
C SER A 144 -12.53 7.83 -5.35
N LEU A 145 -11.69 7.18 -6.16
CA LEU A 145 -12.12 6.32 -7.26
C LEU A 145 -12.98 5.12 -6.83
N GLU A 146 -12.83 4.60 -5.62
CA GLU A 146 -13.62 3.48 -5.10
C GLU A 146 -15.00 3.88 -4.58
N ALA A 147 -15.32 5.17 -4.50
CA ALA A 147 -16.59 5.65 -3.99
C ALA A 147 -17.86 5.01 -4.64
N PRO A 148 -17.92 4.74 -5.96
CA PRO A 148 -19.07 4.06 -6.57
C PRO A 148 -19.12 2.55 -6.28
N GLU A 149 -18.05 1.94 -5.78
CA GLU A 149 -17.92 0.48 -5.59
C GLU A 149 -18.52 0.00 -4.25
N GLY A 150 -19.10 0.90 -3.45
CA GLY A 150 -19.70 0.57 -2.15
C GLY A 150 -18.68 0.20 -1.05
N VAL A 151 -17.40 0.49 -1.31
CA VAL A 151 -16.29 0.31 -0.38
C VAL A 151 -15.55 1.63 -0.16
N ARG A 152 -14.64 1.63 0.81
CA ARG A 152 -13.71 2.74 1.05
C ARG A 152 -12.34 2.22 1.40
N PHE A 153 -11.31 2.95 1.01
CA PHE A 153 -10.00 2.70 1.56
C PHE A 153 -9.91 3.15 3.03
N LEU A 154 -9.05 2.48 3.79
CA LEU A 154 -8.80 2.70 5.21
C LEU A 154 -7.30 2.61 5.47
N ILE A 155 -6.73 3.59 6.17
CA ILE A 155 -5.38 3.46 6.73
C ILE A 155 -5.47 2.71 8.06
N ARG A 156 -4.75 1.60 8.15
CA ARG A 156 -4.36 0.97 9.41
C ARG A 156 -2.94 1.41 9.73
N SER A 157 -2.66 1.73 10.99
CA SER A 157 -1.31 2.13 11.41
C SER A 157 -0.82 1.27 12.56
N ARG A 158 0.50 1.08 12.58
CA ARG A 158 1.25 0.60 13.74
C ARG A 158 2.46 1.51 13.94
N LEU A 159 2.96 1.60 15.17
CA LEU A 159 4.25 2.26 15.40
C LEU A 159 5.38 1.49 14.70
N PHE A 160 6.38 2.21 14.21
CA PHE A 160 7.66 1.59 13.91
C PHE A 160 8.30 1.08 15.20
N THR A 161 9.05 -0.01 15.11
CA THR A 161 9.97 -0.39 16.18
C THR A 161 11.13 0.61 16.24
N ASP A 162 11.82 0.69 17.39
CA ASP A 162 12.99 1.56 17.53
C ASP A 162 14.06 1.30 16.47
N GLU A 163 14.28 0.03 16.13
CA GLU A 163 15.22 -0.37 15.07
C GLU A 163 14.77 0.14 13.70
N GLN A 164 13.49 -0.05 13.35
CA GLN A 164 12.92 0.43 12.09
C GLN A 164 13.03 1.97 11.99
N TRP A 165 12.71 2.67 13.08
CA TRP A 165 12.78 4.12 13.15
C TRP A 165 14.22 4.63 12.97
N ARG A 166 15.18 4.02 13.68
CA ARG A 166 16.60 4.38 13.55
C ARG A 166 17.14 4.12 12.15
N ALA A 167 16.74 3.01 11.52
CA ALA A 167 17.15 2.70 10.15
C ALA A 167 16.64 3.77 9.15
N LEU A 168 15.38 4.19 9.29
CA LEU A 168 14.80 5.25 8.45
C LEU A 168 15.46 6.62 8.69
N ASP A 169 15.73 6.98 9.95
CA ASP A 169 16.41 8.23 10.32
C ASP A 169 17.84 8.27 9.75
N ALA A 170 18.60 7.19 9.94
CA ALA A 170 19.97 7.08 9.44
C ALA A 170 20.06 7.15 7.90
N ALA A 171 19.01 6.73 7.20
CA ALA A 171 18.91 6.81 5.74
C ALA A 171 18.38 8.16 5.23
N GLY A 172 17.98 9.09 6.11
CA GLY A 172 17.34 10.35 5.72
C GLY A 172 15.94 10.17 5.11
N ALA A 173 15.25 9.06 5.43
CA ALA A 173 13.92 8.72 4.92
C ALA A 173 12.79 9.20 5.87
N LEU A 174 13.04 10.27 6.62
CA LEU A 174 12.16 10.87 7.63
C LEU A 174 11.77 12.33 7.36
#